data_AF-A0A952TNL5-F1
#
_entry.id   AF-A0A952TNL5-F1
#
_cell.length_a   1.000
_cell.length_b   1.000
_cell.length_c   1.000
_cell.angle_alpha   90.00
_cell.angle_beta   90.00
_cell.angle_gamma   90.00
#
_symmetry.space_group_name_H-M   'P 1'
#
loop_
_entity.id
_entity.type
_entity.pdbx_description
1 polymer ?
#
loop_
_entity_poly.entity_id
_entity_poly.type
_entity_poly.pdbx_seq_one_letter_code
_entity_poly.pdbx_strand_id
1 'polypeptide(L)'
;MSRRSLWISGLSILVLAFLALHSEAKPLATTSNQGVATTSNQGVAKTSNQRFATSQWQGDVVIRTTDKVFQSGPVPTDLADCRARIAKIVCLVEPMNADEEGDDFDQRACEPGGESYAWAFEGHFDRSVPVIQKMYCHLSKIWIEKSFVGTAYAGLVRDSSGKTIGGGIGIRREVLESKLGFDDWLSWKEETSFGGSADSNAPRIGVLNYVSNRPTSDFFLDYVLNHEFGHIFDFANGLNATTECRYREKAPGEWERVGTCEPLPGTWGALSWRNVSEPLAGNDFAGREKICFYFCNGQFLKAAEAIDLFLGMLGTNFPSTYSSRYPSEDFAENFALKLAHDDGLRLKLETGGHSLDLSGHFLGPKLDTKRRYVEDLIQKGPRYPGE
;
A
#
# COMPACT_ATOMS: atom_id res chain seq x y z
N MET A 1 -75.74 16.51 1.71
CA MET A 1 -74.40 17.00 1.35
C MET A 1 -73.64 15.83 0.71
N SER A 2 -73.82 15.62 -0.60
CA SER A 2 -73.04 16.15 -1.75
C SER A 2 -71.89 15.21 -2.16
N ARG A 3 -72.02 14.72 -3.39
CA ARG A 3 -71.10 13.90 -4.19
C ARG A 3 -69.87 14.68 -4.68
N ARG A 4 -68.83 13.95 -5.12
CA ARG A 4 -67.99 14.07 -6.35
C ARG A 4 -66.58 13.51 -6.04
N SER A 5 -66.04 12.47 -6.70
CA SER A 5 -65.64 12.31 -8.11
C SER A 5 -64.54 13.28 -8.55
N LEU A 6 -63.32 12.82 -8.88
CA LEU A 6 -62.81 12.64 -10.27
C LEU A 6 -61.30 12.30 -10.33
N TRP A 7 -60.95 11.61 -11.41
CA TRP A 7 -59.64 11.21 -11.94
C TRP A 7 -58.78 12.37 -12.51
N ILE A 8 -57.49 12.08 -12.82
CA ILE A 8 -56.72 12.33 -14.09
C ILE A 8 -55.20 12.32 -13.74
N SER A 9 -54.38 11.34 -14.14
CA SER A 9 -53.63 11.10 -15.41
C SER A 9 -52.40 12.00 -15.66
N GLY A 10 -51.28 11.39 -16.07
CA GLY A 10 -50.14 12.01 -16.77
C GLY A 10 -48.81 11.28 -16.50
N LEU A 11 -48.44 10.22 -17.26
CA LEU A 11 -47.54 10.25 -18.43
C LEU A 11 -46.29 11.16 -18.23
N SER A 12 -45.06 10.65 -18.29
CA SER A 12 -44.44 10.27 -19.57
C SER A 12 -43.27 9.28 -19.38
N ILE A 13 -43.30 8.19 -20.15
CA ILE A 13 -42.21 7.26 -20.44
C ILE A 13 -42.03 7.29 -21.95
N LEU A 14 -40.83 7.64 -22.43
CA LEU A 14 -40.18 7.28 -23.70
C LEU A 14 -38.81 8.02 -23.66
N VAL A 15 -37.65 7.44 -23.97
CA VAL A 15 -37.26 6.86 -25.26
C VAL A 15 -36.10 5.86 -25.04
N LEU A 16 -36.25 4.67 -25.63
CA LEU A 16 -35.17 3.75 -25.96
C LEU A 16 -34.28 4.34 -27.07
N ALA A 17 -32.96 4.20 -26.93
CA ALA A 17 -32.07 4.15 -28.09
C ALA A 17 -31.03 3.03 -27.90
N PHE A 18 -31.21 1.99 -28.70
CA PHE A 18 -30.23 0.99 -29.09
C PHE A 18 -29.08 1.66 -29.85
N LEU A 19 -27.85 1.19 -29.66
CA LEU A 19 -26.93 0.96 -30.78
C LEU A 19 -25.83 -0.03 -30.39
N ALA A 20 -25.68 -1.01 -31.27
CA ALA A 20 -24.83 -2.17 -31.17
C ALA A 20 -23.46 -1.94 -31.83
N LEU A 21 -22.50 -2.76 -31.40
CA LEU A 21 -21.44 -3.42 -32.18
C LEU A 21 -20.90 -2.70 -33.42
N HIS A 22 -19.59 -2.43 -33.46
CA HIS A 22 -18.77 -2.68 -34.65
C HIS A 22 -17.36 -3.09 -34.23
N SER A 23 -17.02 -4.35 -34.48
CA SER A 23 -15.66 -4.87 -34.56
C SER A 23 -15.11 -4.59 -35.95
N GLU A 24 -13.90 -4.05 -36.07
CA GLU A 24 -13.10 -4.19 -37.28
C GLU A 24 -11.71 -4.70 -36.91
N ALA A 25 -11.46 -5.94 -37.34
CA ALA A 25 -10.14 -6.54 -37.42
C ALA A 25 -9.45 -6.02 -38.70
N LYS A 26 -8.14 -5.75 -38.62
CA LYS A 26 -7.27 -5.63 -39.80
C LYS A 26 -5.95 -6.41 -39.60
N PRO A 27 -5.34 -6.85 -40.71
CA PRO A 27 -4.64 -8.13 -40.77
C PRO A 27 -3.12 -8.05 -40.48
N LEU A 28 -2.61 -9.21 -40.06
CA LEU A 28 -1.19 -9.56 -39.99
C LEU A 28 -0.54 -9.54 -41.38
N ALA A 29 0.56 -8.79 -41.51
CA ALA A 29 1.50 -8.90 -42.60
C ALA A 29 2.73 -9.71 -42.15
N THR A 30 2.94 -10.85 -42.81
CA THR A 30 4.15 -11.67 -42.75
C THR A 30 5.25 -11.08 -43.64
N THR A 31 6.46 -10.94 -43.11
CA THR A 31 7.69 -10.98 -43.92
C THR A 31 8.72 -11.87 -43.24
N SER A 32 9.18 -12.86 -44.00
CA SER A 32 10.36 -13.67 -43.78
C SER A 32 11.60 -12.90 -44.26
N ASN A 33 12.73 -13.06 -43.58
CA ASN A 33 13.96 -13.53 -44.23
C ASN A 33 15.11 -13.85 -43.27
N GLN A 34 15.90 -14.80 -43.74
CA GLN A 34 17.04 -15.49 -43.14
C GLN A 34 18.32 -14.65 -43.17
N GLY A 35 19.30 -14.98 -42.29
CA GLY A 35 20.68 -14.50 -42.44
C GLY A 35 21.65 -14.79 -41.29
N VAL A 36 22.19 -16.01 -41.24
CA VAL A 36 23.62 -16.41 -41.11
C VAL A 36 24.57 -15.74 -40.06
N ALA A 37 24.91 -16.55 -39.04
CA ALA A 37 26.23 -16.97 -38.47
C ALA A 37 27.43 -16.02 -38.14
N THR A 38 28.13 -16.45 -37.06
CA THR A 38 29.51 -16.14 -36.55
C THR A 38 29.67 -14.81 -35.78
N THR A 39 30.37 -14.67 -34.64
CA THR A 39 31.55 -15.34 -34.03
C THR A 39 31.53 -15.23 -32.48
N SER A 40 32.34 -16.10 -31.85
CA SER A 40 32.77 -16.09 -30.44
C SER A 40 33.30 -14.76 -29.90
N ASN A 41 33.04 -14.46 -28.62
CA ASN A 41 34.07 -13.94 -27.73
C ASN A 41 33.71 -14.13 -26.24
N GLN A 42 34.68 -14.64 -25.49
CA GLN A 42 34.73 -14.61 -24.04
C GLN A 42 34.74 -13.15 -23.56
N GLY A 43 33.92 -12.83 -22.56
CA GLY A 43 33.87 -11.50 -21.96
C GLY A 43 33.24 -11.55 -20.58
N VAL A 44 34.11 -11.47 -19.57
CA VAL A 44 33.91 -10.91 -18.22
C VAL A 44 32.45 -10.70 -17.79
N ALA A 45 32.04 -11.41 -16.75
CA ALA A 45 30.77 -11.22 -16.05
C ALA A 45 30.65 -9.77 -15.55
N LYS A 46 30.10 -8.89 -16.40
CA LYS A 46 29.47 -7.66 -15.97
C LYS A 46 28.21 -8.08 -15.22
N THR A 47 28.16 -7.80 -13.93
CA THR A 47 26.91 -7.73 -13.17
C THR A 47 25.98 -6.80 -13.93
N SER A 48 25.03 -7.38 -14.67
CA SER A 48 24.02 -6.61 -15.38
C SER A 48 23.23 -5.86 -14.34
N ASN A 49 23.25 -4.52 -14.41
CA ASN A 49 22.19 -3.70 -13.84
C ASN A 49 20.88 -4.20 -14.46
N GLN A 50 20.21 -5.12 -13.76
CA GLN A 50 18.85 -5.49 -14.06
C GLN A 50 18.03 -4.22 -13.86
N ARG A 51 17.64 -3.59 -14.97
CA ARG A 51 16.54 -2.64 -14.96
C ARG A 51 15.37 -3.38 -14.34
N PHE A 52 14.94 -2.93 -13.16
CA PHE A 52 13.72 -3.45 -12.57
C PHE A 52 12.60 -3.11 -13.55
N ALA A 53 12.02 -4.17 -14.11
CA ALA A 53 10.78 -4.16 -14.84
C ALA A 53 9.79 -3.14 -14.24
N THR A 54 9.16 -2.36 -15.11
CA THR A 54 8.04 -1.47 -14.80
C THR A 54 7.13 -2.04 -13.70
N SER A 55 6.88 -1.21 -12.69
CA SER A 55 6.16 -1.53 -11.47
C SER A 55 4.84 -2.24 -11.71
N GLN A 56 4.79 -3.55 -11.47
CA GLN A 56 3.54 -4.14 -11.03
C GLN A 56 3.35 -3.64 -9.59
N TRP A 57 2.44 -2.67 -9.38
CA TRP A 57 2.05 -2.21 -8.05
C TRP A 57 1.63 -3.42 -7.21
N GLN A 58 2.50 -3.86 -6.30
CA GLN A 58 2.19 -4.89 -5.30
C GLN A 58 1.69 -4.18 -4.05
N GLY A 59 0.48 -3.63 -4.10
CA GLY A 59 -0.08 -2.83 -3.01
C GLY A 59 0.46 -1.41 -2.98
N ASP A 60 0.66 -0.84 -1.79
CA ASP A 60 1.08 0.55 -1.55
C ASP A 60 2.63 0.70 -1.61
N VAL A 61 3.35 -0.29 -2.17
CA VAL A 61 4.83 -0.34 -2.17
C VAL A 61 5.43 0.06 -3.52
N VAL A 62 6.40 0.99 -3.48
CA VAL A 62 7.17 1.42 -4.66
C VAL A 62 8.68 1.40 -4.37
N ILE A 63 9.46 0.57 -5.08
CA ILE A 63 10.93 0.51 -4.95
C ILE A 63 11.58 1.03 -6.25
N ARG A 64 12.35 2.12 -6.24
CA ARG A 64 12.95 2.71 -7.47
C ARG A 64 14.36 3.31 -7.27
N THR A 65 15.00 3.68 -8.39
CA THR A 65 16.36 4.27 -8.50
C THR A 65 16.28 5.69 -9.07
N THR A 66 17.17 6.62 -8.67
CA THR A 66 17.16 8.01 -9.18
C THR A 66 18.50 8.40 -9.78
N ASP A 67 18.53 9.15 -10.89
CA ASP A 67 19.79 9.61 -11.52
C ASP A 67 20.24 11.01 -11.06
N LYS A 68 19.42 11.72 -10.28
CA LYS A 68 19.78 13.02 -9.71
C LYS A 68 20.14 12.86 -8.24
N VAL A 69 21.38 13.21 -7.91
CA VAL A 69 21.85 13.27 -6.52
C VAL A 69 21.07 14.38 -5.81
N PHE A 70 20.01 14.00 -5.11
CA PHE A 70 19.53 14.84 -4.02
C PHE A 70 20.70 14.98 -3.05
N GLN A 71 21.08 16.21 -2.73
CA GLN A 71 22.03 16.46 -1.67
C GLN A 71 21.34 16.09 -0.35
N SER A 72 21.35 14.81 0.00
CA SER A 72 21.17 14.42 1.37
C SER A 72 22.37 14.99 2.12
N GLY A 73 22.12 16.03 2.90
CA GLY A 73 23.04 16.40 3.96
C GLY A 73 23.32 15.18 4.85
N PRO A 74 24.37 15.23 5.70
CA PRO A 74 24.61 14.16 6.66
C PRO A 74 23.34 13.84 7.44
N VAL A 75 23.04 12.55 7.60
CA VAL A 75 21.90 12.08 8.40
C VAL A 75 22.04 12.66 9.80
N PRO A 76 21.06 13.46 10.28
CA PRO A 76 21.15 14.02 11.62
C PRO A 76 21.11 12.90 12.65
N THR A 77 22.01 12.96 13.64
CA THR A 77 22.05 11.99 14.73
C THR A 77 21.26 12.45 15.96
N ASP A 78 20.96 13.75 16.06
CA ASP A 78 20.17 14.34 17.13
C ASP A 78 18.69 14.45 16.73
N LEU A 79 17.78 14.08 17.64
CA LEU A 79 16.35 14.07 17.38
C LEU A 79 15.78 15.48 17.15
N ALA A 80 16.34 16.51 17.79
CA ALA A 80 15.91 17.88 17.54
C ALA A 80 16.23 18.32 16.10
N ASP A 81 17.40 17.92 15.58
CA ASP A 81 17.77 18.18 14.19
C ASP A 81 16.89 17.39 13.21
N CYS A 82 16.56 16.13 13.52
CA CYS A 82 15.64 15.34 12.70
C CYS A 82 14.26 15.99 12.63
N ARG A 83 13.74 16.44 13.79
CA ARG A 83 12.47 17.16 13.90
C ARG A 83 12.47 18.46 13.11
N ALA A 84 13.54 19.26 13.20
CA ALA A 84 13.68 20.52 12.46
C ALA A 84 13.86 20.32 10.94
N ARG A 85 14.28 19.12 10.51
CA ARG A 85 14.45 18.78 9.10
C ARG A 85 13.12 18.42 8.42
N ILE A 86 12.09 17.99 9.15
CA ILE A 86 10.80 17.55 8.58
C ILE A 86 10.24 18.59 7.60
N ALA A 87 10.12 19.85 8.00
CA ALA A 87 9.61 20.92 7.12
C ALA A 87 10.42 21.12 5.83
N LYS A 88 11.70 20.72 5.80
CA LYS A 88 12.58 20.85 4.63
C LYS A 88 12.45 19.70 3.63
N ILE A 89 11.88 18.57 4.05
CA ILE A 89 11.74 17.37 3.21
C ILE A 89 10.30 17.14 2.74
N VAL A 90 9.33 17.92 3.24
CA VAL A 90 7.94 17.91 2.78
C VAL A 90 7.82 18.68 1.46
N CYS A 91 7.19 18.04 0.49
CA CYS A 91 7.18 18.47 -0.90
C CYS A 91 5.78 18.25 -1.49
N LEU A 92 5.05 19.32 -1.78
CA LEU A 92 3.81 19.23 -2.56
C LEU A 92 4.14 18.93 -4.01
N VAL A 93 3.43 17.99 -4.63
CA VAL A 93 3.71 17.54 -6.00
C VAL A 93 2.46 17.39 -6.82
N GLU A 94 2.60 17.54 -8.14
CA GLU A 94 1.55 17.22 -9.10
C GLU A 94 1.21 15.72 -9.05
N PRO A 95 -0.05 15.34 -9.36
CA PRO A 95 -0.46 13.95 -9.43
C PRO A 95 0.47 13.14 -10.34
N MET A 96 0.70 11.88 -9.98
CA MET A 96 1.44 10.98 -10.85
C MET A 96 0.72 10.84 -12.20
N ASN A 97 1.43 11.09 -13.30
CA ASN A 97 0.95 10.74 -14.62
C ASN A 97 0.88 9.21 -14.70
N ALA A 98 -0.29 8.68 -15.07
CA ALA A 98 -0.50 7.23 -15.22
C ALA A 98 0.43 6.59 -16.26
N ASP A 99 0.95 7.39 -17.20
CA ASP A 99 1.89 6.95 -18.24
C ASP A 99 3.36 7.03 -17.78
N GLU A 100 3.64 7.64 -16.62
CA GLU A 100 5.00 7.83 -16.05
C GLU A 100 5.30 6.83 -14.92
N GLU A 101 4.76 5.61 -15.01
CA GLU A 101 4.93 4.50 -14.04
C GLU A 101 6.38 3.95 -13.96
N GLY A 102 7.40 4.72 -14.36
CA GLY A 102 8.77 4.25 -14.59
C GLY A 102 9.82 4.77 -13.62
N ASP A 103 10.17 6.06 -13.67
CA ASP A 103 11.49 6.48 -13.13
C ASP A 103 11.55 7.92 -12.58
N ASP A 104 10.46 8.71 -12.64
CA ASP A 104 10.52 10.16 -12.33
C ASP A 104 9.90 10.56 -10.99
N PHE A 105 9.41 9.58 -10.23
CA PHE A 105 8.70 9.80 -8.98
C PHE A 105 9.49 10.68 -7.99
N ASP A 106 10.76 10.34 -7.77
CA ASP A 106 11.66 11.06 -6.87
C ASP A 106 12.09 12.44 -7.44
N GLN A 107 12.03 12.58 -8.77
CA GLN A 107 12.48 13.77 -9.49
C GLN A 107 11.41 14.85 -9.61
N ARG A 108 10.16 14.55 -9.25
CA ARG A 108 9.08 15.54 -9.26
C ARG A 108 9.47 16.78 -8.45
N ALA A 109 9.32 17.93 -9.10
CA ALA A 109 9.61 19.23 -8.52
C ALA A 109 8.64 19.53 -7.38
N CYS A 110 9.15 20.15 -6.32
CA CYS A 110 8.29 20.61 -5.24
C CYS A 110 7.57 21.88 -5.68
N GLU A 111 6.25 21.82 -5.57
CA GLU A 111 5.37 22.98 -5.72
C GLU A 111 5.45 23.86 -4.46
N PRO A 112 5.28 25.19 -4.60
CA PRO A 112 5.20 26.09 -3.46
C PRO A 112 4.08 25.72 -2.48
N GLY A 113 4.30 25.95 -1.18
CA GLY A 113 3.29 25.74 -0.13
C GLY A 113 3.30 24.34 0.48
N GLY A 114 4.15 23.42 0.02
CA GLY A 114 4.30 22.10 0.63
C GLY A 114 4.70 22.14 2.10
N GLU A 115 5.50 23.13 2.50
CA GLU A 115 5.92 23.35 3.89
C GLU A 115 4.75 23.57 4.85
N SER A 116 3.59 24.03 4.35
CA SER A 116 2.39 24.20 5.15
C SER A 116 1.76 22.88 5.63
N TYR A 117 2.20 21.73 5.10
CA TYR A 117 1.79 20.40 5.56
C TYR A 117 2.76 19.78 6.58
N ALA A 118 3.89 20.45 6.87
CA ALA A 118 4.91 19.93 7.78
C ALA A 118 4.35 19.60 9.18
N TRP A 119 3.39 20.40 9.67
CA TRP A 119 2.78 20.23 10.99
C TRP A 119 2.24 18.81 11.24
N ALA A 120 1.75 18.14 10.19
CA ALA A 120 1.16 16.81 10.31
C ALA A 120 2.22 15.76 10.68
N PHE A 121 3.34 15.77 9.96
CA PHE A 121 4.47 14.87 10.18
C PHE A 121 5.26 15.22 11.43
N GLU A 122 5.37 16.51 11.71
CA GLU A 122 5.93 17.05 12.94
C GLU A 122 5.12 16.61 14.16
N GLY A 123 3.78 16.67 14.10
CA GLY A 123 2.90 16.17 15.14
C GLY A 123 3.01 14.66 15.34
N HIS A 124 3.10 13.89 14.24
CA HIS A 124 3.36 12.44 14.33
C HIS A 124 4.72 12.16 15.00
N PHE A 125 5.79 12.85 14.60
CA PHE A 125 7.10 12.73 15.25
C PHE A 125 7.01 12.99 16.76
N ASP A 126 6.32 14.05 17.16
CA ASP A 126 6.24 14.46 18.57
C ASP A 126 5.48 13.44 19.44
N ARG A 127 4.53 12.72 18.87
CA ARG A 127 3.76 11.65 19.55
C ARG A 127 4.40 10.27 19.44
N SER A 128 5.40 10.11 18.57
CA SER A 128 5.97 8.82 18.22
C SER A 128 6.99 8.30 19.23
N VAL A 129 7.13 6.97 19.28
CA VAL A 129 8.20 6.30 20.02
C VAL A 129 9.58 6.53 19.36
N PRO A 130 10.71 6.39 20.10
CA PRO A 130 12.04 6.73 19.58
C PRO A 130 12.44 6.03 18.27
N VAL A 131 12.04 4.78 18.08
CA VAL A 131 12.34 4.02 16.84
C VAL A 131 11.71 4.69 15.61
N ILE A 132 10.52 5.28 15.76
CA ILE A 132 9.80 6.03 14.73
C ILE A 132 10.36 7.44 14.58
N GLN A 133 10.66 8.13 15.68
CA GLN A 133 11.33 9.44 15.62
C GLN A 133 12.65 9.36 14.85
N LYS A 134 13.45 8.32 15.11
CA LYS A 134 14.70 8.10 14.38
C LYS A 134 14.45 7.85 12.88
N MET A 135 13.33 7.23 12.47
CA MET A 135 13.03 7.02 11.05
C MET A 135 12.97 8.34 10.27
N TYR A 136 12.45 9.41 10.87
CA TYR A 136 12.43 10.74 10.24
C TYR A 136 13.83 11.29 9.94
N CYS A 137 14.86 10.90 10.71
CA CYS A 137 16.25 11.25 10.41
C CYS A 137 16.70 10.66 9.07
N HIS A 138 16.15 9.51 8.69
CA HIS A 138 16.50 8.74 7.50
C HIS A 138 15.52 8.92 6.34
N LEU A 139 14.51 9.78 6.48
CA LEU A 139 13.70 10.20 5.35
C LEU A 139 14.44 11.22 4.50
N SER A 140 14.42 11.01 3.19
CA SER A 140 14.94 11.96 2.20
C SER A 140 13.84 12.90 1.71
N LYS A 141 12.60 12.42 1.60
CA LYS A 141 11.48 13.19 1.04
C LYS A 141 10.13 12.68 1.56
N ILE A 142 9.19 13.60 1.67
CA ILE A 142 7.79 13.35 1.99
C ILE A 142 6.96 14.03 0.91
N TRP A 143 6.28 13.26 0.06
CA TRP A 143 5.46 13.79 -1.03
C TRP A 143 4.02 14.00 -0.58
N ILE A 144 3.49 15.20 -0.77
CA ILE A 144 2.08 15.51 -0.61
C ILE A 144 1.44 15.42 -1.99
N GLU A 145 0.71 14.34 -2.22
CA GLU A 145 0.10 14.05 -3.51
C GLU A 145 -1.20 14.83 -3.67
N LYS A 146 -1.26 15.75 -4.66
CA LYS A 146 -2.52 16.45 -4.97
C LYS A 146 -3.67 15.51 -5.31
N SER A 147 -3.34 14.36 -5.89
CA SER A 147 -4.24 13.24 -6.13
C SER A 147 -3.42 11.96 -6.15
N PHE A 148 -3.85 10.97 -5.39
CA PHE A 148 -3.30 9.63 -5.39
C PHE A 148 -4.44 8.64 -5.20
N VAL A 149 -4.32 7.47 -5.82
CA VAL A 149 -5.38 6.47 -5.81
C VAL A 149 -5.45 5.68 -4.50
N GLY A 150 -4.31 5.46 -3.85
CA GLY A 150 -4.25 4.91 -2.50
C GLY A 150 -4.33 6.00 -1.43
N THR A 151 -4.06 5.59 -0.18
CA THR A 151 -3.96 6.53 0.95
C THR A 151 -2.55 7.13 1.04
N ALA A 152 -1.55 6.26 0.97
CA ALA A 152 -0.13 6.59 1.06
C ALA A 152 0.69 5.50 0.36
N TYR A 153 1.99 5.71 0.22
CA TYR A 153 2.96 4.70 -0.20
C TYR A 153 4.32 5.00 0.40
N ALA A 154 5.18 3.98 0.39
CA ALA A 154 6.54 4.07 0.86
C ALA A 154 7.54 3.45 -0.12
N GLY A 155 8.78 3.95 -0.07
CA GLY A 155 9.87 3.48 -0.89
C GLY A 155 11.26 3.81 -0.34
N LEU A 156 12.26 3.17 -0.95
CA LEU A 156 13.66 3.56 -0.78
C LEU A 156 14.03 4.63 -1.81
N VAL A 157 14.71 5.68 -1.37
CA VAL A 157 15.30 6.69 -2.23
C VAL A 157 16.75 6.31 -2.49
N ARG A 158 17.15 6.24 -3.77
CA ARG A 158 18.51 5.85 -4.19
C ARG A 158 19.17 6.96 -4.99
N ASP A 159 20.49 7.08 -4.90
CA ASP A 159 21.26 7.97 -5.76
C ASP A 159 21.49 7.40 -7.18
N SER A 160 22.20 8.14 -8.02
CA SER A 160 22.51 7.78 -9.41
C SER A 160 23.41 6.56 -9.58
N SER A 161 24.02 6.09 -8.49
CA SER A 161 24.75 4.82 -8.46
C SER A 161 23.87 3.64 -8.05
N GLY A 162 22.60 3.90 -7.70
CA GLY A 162 21.67 2.91 -7.16
C GLY A 162 21.85 2.67 -5.66
N LYS A 163 22.69 3.44 -4.96
CA LYS A 163 22.87 3.31 -3.51
C LYS A 163 21.69 3.93 -2.79
N THR A 164 21.09 3.22 -1.84
CA THR A 164 20.06 3.78 -0.96
C THR A 164 20.64 4.92 -0.12
N ILE A 165 20.02 6.10 -0.19
CA ILE A 165 20.40 7.30 0.54
C ILE A 165 19.36 7.74 1.59
N GLY A 166 18.20 7.08 1.63
CA GLY A 166 17.15 7.29 2.62
C GLY A 166 15.85 6.60 2.24
N GLY A 167 14.81 6.81 3.04
CA GLY A 167 13.43 6.41 2.76
C GLY A 167 12.62 7.57 2.20
N GLY A 168 11.46 7.26 1.64
CA GLY A 168 10.50 8.25 1.20
C GLY A 168 9.07 7.77 1.43
N ILE A 169 8.18 8.72 1.72
CA ILE A 169 6.75 8.48 1.91
C ILE A 169 5.98 9.45 1.04
N GLY A 170 4.98 8.95 0.32
CA GLY A 170 3.94 9.79 -0.22
C GLY A 170 2.63 9.62 0.50
N ILE A 171 1.88 10.70 0.61
CA ILE A 171 0.55 10.68 1.19
C ILE A 171 -0.39 11.54 0.37
N ARG A 172 -1.61 11.03 0.19
CA ARG A 172 -2.68 11.77 -0.47
C ARG A 172 -3.00 13.04 0.33
N ARG A 173 -3.01 14.20 -0.31
CA ARG A 173 -3.27 15.50 0.32
C ARG A 173 -4.59 15.49 1.10
N GLU A 174 -5.62 14.87 0.54
CA GLU A 174 -6.93 14.77 1.19
C GLU A 174 -6.86 14.03 2.53
N VAL A 175 -5.89 13.16 2.77
CA VAL A 175 -5.68 12.53 4.10
C VAL A 175 -5.28 13.58 5.14
N LEU A 176 -4.47 14.58 4.75
CA LEU A 176 -4.00 15.64 5.64
C LEU A 176 -5.03 16.76 5.83
N GLU A 177 -5.89 16.97 4.83
CA GLU A 177 -6.92 18.02 4.84
C GLU A 177 -8.28 17.54 5.35
N SER A 178 -8.51 16.22 5.32
CA SER A 178 -9.78 15.62 5.72
C SER A 178 -9.96 15.58 7.23
N LYS A 179 -11.22 15.61 7.65
CA LYS A 179 -11.63 15.33 9.04
C LYS A 179 -12.02 13.86 9.24
N LEU A 180 -11.72 13.00 8.27
CA LEU A 180 -12.01 11.57 8.33
C LEU A 180 -11.30 10.95 9.53
N GLY A 181 -12.08 10.30 10.38
CA GLY A 181 -11.57 9.55 11.52
C GLY A 181 -11.01 8.19 11.10
N PHE A 182 -10.24 7.56 11.98
CA PHE A 182 -9.65 6.23 11.73
C PHE A 182 -10.71 5.17 11.39
N ASP A 183 -11.81 5.13 12.13
CA ASP A 183 -12.90 4.16 11.95
C ASP A 183 -13.58 4.33 10.59
N ASP A 184 -13.88 5.57 10.21
CA ASP A 184 -14.54 5.89 8.95
C ASP A 184 -13.64 5.57 7.76
N TRP A 185 -12.34 5.93 7.86
CA TRP A 185 -11.35 5.60 6.84
C TRP A 185 -11.20 4.10 6.65
N LEU A 186 -10.98 3.35 7.73
CA LEU A 186 -10.73 1.92 7.66
C LEU A 186 -11.94 1.18 7.07
N SER A 187 -13.14 1.59 7.48
CA SER A 187 -14.38 1.05 6.95
C SER A 187 -14.60 1.40 5.47
N TRP A 188 -14.32 2.64 5.07
CA TRP A 188 -14.38 3.04 3.65
C TRP A 188 -13.38 2.26 2.79
N LYS A 189 -12.11 2.19 3.22
CA LYS A 189 -11.04 1.48 2.52
C LYS A 189 -11.43 0.03 2.28
N GLU A 190 -11.91 -0.65 3.32
CA GLU A 190 -12.33 -2.04 3.25
C GLU A 190 -13.56 -2.24 2.35
N GLU A 191 -14.51 -1.31 2.35
CA GLU A 191 -15.70 -1.37 1.49
C GLU A 191 -15.39 -1.29 0.00
N THR A 192 -14.20 -0.83 -0.41
CA THR A 192 -13.79 -0.88 -1.82
C THR A 192 -13.75 -2.32 -2.36
N SER A 193 -13.43 -3.31 -1.52
CA SER A 193 -13.55 -4.74 -1.85
C SER A 193 -14.98 -5.20 -2.14
N PHE A 194 -15.99 -4.46 -1.67
CA PHE A 194 -17.41 -4.81 -1.73
C PHE A 194 -18.19 -3.91 -2.71
N GLY A 195 -17.49 -3.21 -3.61
CA GLY A 195 -18.11 -2.31 -4.59
C GLY A 195 -18.31 -0.88 -4.09
N GLY A 196 -17.71 -0.52 -2.96
CA GLY A 196 -17.63 0.86 -2.50
C GLY A 196 -16.80 1.74 -3.44
N SER A 197 -17.08 3.05 -3.42
CA SER A 197 -16.35 4.03 -4.22
C SER A 197 -14.89 4.19 -3.76
N ALA A 198 -13.96 4.36 -4.71
CA ALA A 198 -12.59 4.75 -4.43
C ALA A 198 -12.42 6.25 -4.10
N ASP A 199 -13.51 7.04 -4.19
CA ASP A 199 -13.55 8.40 -3.65
C ASP A 199 -13.96 8.34 -2.17
N SER A 200 -13.05 8.73 -1.27
CA SER A 200 -13.28 8.76 0.18
C SER A 200 -14.35 9.75 0.63
N ASN A 201 -14.77 10.67 -0.24
CA ASN A 201 -15.86 11.60 0.03
C ASN A 201 -17.23 11.07 -0.44
N ALA A 202 -17.26 9.96 -1.18
CA ALA A 202 -18.50 9.38 -1.65
C ALA A 202 -19.27 8.69 -0.50
N PRO A 203 -20.60 8.62 -0.57
CA PRO A 203 -21.39 7.87 0.40
C PRO A 203 -20.92 6.42 0.52
N ARG A 204 -20.71 5.98 1.76
CA ARG A 204 -20.37 4.60 2.10
C ARG A 204 -21.53 3.65 1.81
N ILE A 205 -21.21 2.41 1.46
CA ILE A 205 -22.21 1.36 1.20
C ILE A 205 -22.76 0.73 2.48
N GLY A 206 -22.06 0.90 3.62
CA GLY A 206 -22.54 0.51 4.94
C GLY A 206 -22.54 -1.00 5.18
N VAL A 207 -21.67 -1.75 4.52
CA VAL A 207 -21.51 -3.21 4.70
C VAL A 207 -20.67 -3.51 5.94
N LEU A 208 -19.76 -2.60 6.28
CA LEU A 208 -18.78 -2.77 7.34
C LEU A 208 -18.82 -1.57 8.28
N ASN A 209 -18.52 -1.76 9.55
CA ASN A 209 -18.37 -0.65 10.49
C ASN A 209 -17.27 -0.98 11.49
N TYR A 210 -16.07 -0.49 11.23
CA TYR A 210 -14.99 -0.52 12.20
C TYR A 210 -15.32 0.44 13.33
N VAL A 211 -15.02 0.00 14.55
CA VAL A 211 -15.22 0.81 15.75
C VAL A 211 -13.99 0.68 16.63
N SER A 212 -13.40 1.81 16.98
CA SER A 212 -12.26 1.89 17.87
C SER A 212 -12.48 2.81 19.06
N ASN A 213 -11.58 2.71 20.04
CA ASN A 213 -11.47 3.71 21.12
C ASN A 213 -10.60 4.91 20.74
N ARG A 214 -10.14 5.01 19.48
CA ARG A 214 -9.29 6.10 18.96
C ARG A 214 -9.77 6.57 17.57
N PRO A 215 -11.04 6.99 17.39
CA PRO A 215 -11.60 7.28 16.06
C PRO A 215 -11.13 8.63 15.46
N THR A 216 -10.04 9.23 15.94
CA THR A 216 -9.64 10.60 15.56
C THR A 216 -8.85 10.63 14.25
N SER A 217 -8.84 11.79 13.59
CA SER A 217 -8.02 12.05 12.40
C SER A 217 -6.52 11.98 12.71
N ASP A 218 -6.10 12.43 13.90
CA ASP A 218 -4.69 12.35 14.30
C ASP A 218 -4.23 10.89 14.42
N PHE A 219 -5.05 10.03 15.02
CA PHE A 219 -4.72 8.61 15.11
C PHE A 219 -4.76 7.92 13.74
N PHE A 220 -5.69 8.32 12.87
CA PHE A 220 -5.71 7.86 11.49
C PHE A 220 -4.37 8.15 10.79
N LEU A 221 -3.90 9.40 10.87
CA LEU A 221 -2.62 9.78 10.28
C LEU A 221 -1.46 8.99 10.91
N ASP A 222 -1.43 8.88 12.24
CA ASP A 222 -0.39 8.13 12.95
C ASP A 222 -0.37 6.66 12.49
N TYR A 223 -1.53 6.03 12.33
CA TYR A 223 -1.63 4.65 11.84
C TYR A 223 -1.09 4.50 10.42
N VAL A 224 -1.50 5.38 9.50
CA VAL A 224 -1.03 5.36 8.11
C VAL A 224 0.48 5.55 8.03
N LEU A 225 1.03 6.55 8.72
CA LEU A 225 2.47 6.80 8.68
C LEU A 225 3.28 5.65 9.29
N ASN A 226 2.78 5.02 10.36
CA ASN A 226 3.43 3.85 10.94
C ASN A 226 3.35 2.63 10.01
N HIS A 227 2.27 2.47 9.25
CA HIS A 227 2.17 1.45 8.21
C HIS A 227 3.27 1.68 7.14
N GLU A 228 3.38 2.90 6.62
CA GLU A 228 4.41 3.24 5.63
C GLU A 228 5.85 3.10 6.17
N PHE A 229 6.08 3.41 7.45
CA PHE A 229 7.36 3.12 8.09
C PHE A 229 7.62 1.62 8.24
N GLY A 230 6.59 0.80 8.41
CA GLY A 230 6.69 -0.65 8.33
C GLY A 230 7.30 -1.11 7.00
N HIS A 231 6.82 -0.59 5.87
CA HIS A 231 7.42 -0.87 4.55
C HIS A 231 8.88 -0.44 4.46
N ILE A 232 9.22 0.75 4.96
CA ILE A 232 10.62 1.22 4.95
C ILE A 232 11.52 0.31 5.81
N PHE A 233 11.04 -0.14 6.97
CA PHE A 233 11.78 -1.10 7.79
C PHE A 233 11.93 -2.45 7.11
N ASP A 234 10.89 -2.94 6.42
CA ASP A 234 11.00 -4.15 5.60
C ASP A 234 12.15 -4.02 4.59
N PHE A 235 12.17 -2.97 3.78
CA PHE A 235 13.19 -2.78 2.76
C PHE A 235 14.60 -2.64 3.34
N ALA A 236 14.77 -1.85 4.41
CA ALA A 236 16.07 -1.62 5.03
C ALA A 236 16.63 -2.88 5.71
N ASN A 237 15.77 -3.78 6.16
CA ASN A 237 16.17 -4.97 6.92
C ASN A 237 16.07 -6.28 6.12
N GLY A 238 15.47 -6.26 4.92
CA GLY A 238 15.24 -7.45 4.10
C GLY A 238 14.27 -8.42 4.76
N LEU A 239 13.21 -7.92 5.41
CA LEU A 239 12.31 -8.75 6.21
C LEU A 239 11.45 -9.68 5.34
N ASN A 240 11.21 -9.32 4.08
CA ASN A 240 10.56 -10.15 3.09
C ASN A 240 11.51 -10.61 1.97
N ALA A 241 12.81 -10.75 2.26
CA ALA A 241 13.77 -11.27 1.30
C ALA A 241 13.37 -12.69 0.82
N THR A 242 13.51 -12.92 -0.49
CA THR A 242 13.14 -14.19 -1.13
C THR A 242 14.34 -14.88 -1.77
N THR A 243 14.17 -16.14 -2.16
CA THR A 243 15.03 -16.87 -3.10
C THR A 243 15.01 -16.18 -4.48
N GLU A 244 15.56 -16.81 -5.52
CA GLU A 244 15.56 -16.26 -6.89
C GLU A 244 14.17 -15.75 -7.29
N CYS A 245 13.98 -14.43 -7.21
CA CYS A 245 12.76 -13.75 -7.58
C CYS A 245 13.13 -12.59 -8.49
N ARG A 246 12.93 -12.78 -9.79
CA ARG A 246 13.22 -11.78 -10.81
C ARG A 246 12.06 -11.63 -11.75
N TYR A 247 11.91 -10.45 -12.31
CA TYR A 247 10.99 -10.22 -13.40
C TYR A 247 11.74 -10.30 -14.72
N ARG A 248 11.10 -10.90 -15.72
CA ARG A 248 11.59 -10.95 -17.08
C ARG A 248 10.50 -10.47 -18.02
N GLU A 249 10.87 -9.64 -18.98
CA GLU A 249 9.97 -9.22 -20.04
C GLU A 249 9.70 -10.43 -20.95
N LYS A 250 8.44 -10.84 -21.01
CA LYS A 250 7.97 -11.96 -21.84
C LYS A 250 7.54 -11.48 -23.23
N ALA A 251 6.96 -10.28 -23.28
CA ALA A 251 6.64 -9.52 -24.49
C ALA A 251 6.75 -8.01 -24.17
N PRO A 252 6.81 -7.11 -25.16
CA PRO A 252 6.94 -5.67 -24.90
C PRO A 252 5.86 -5.15 -23.92
N GLY A 253 6.29 -4.73 -22.73
CA GLY A 253 5.40 -4.28 -21.65
C GLY A 253 4.69 -5.39 -20.87
N GLU A 254 4.87 -6.66 -21.23
CA GLU A 254 4.37 -7.84 -20.48
C GLU A 254 5.53 -8.45 -19.69
N TRP A 255 5.46 -8.38 -18.37
CA TRP A 255 6.47 -8.93 -17.47
C TRP A 255 5.94 -10.15 -16.74
N GLU A 256 6.78 -11.17 -16.65
CA GLU A 256 6.49 -12.37 -15.87
C GLU A 256 7.49 -12.55 -14.73
N ARG A 257 7.00 -13.11 -13.64
CA ARG A 257 7.82 -13.49 -12.49
C ARG A 257 8.54 -14.81 -12.80
N VAL A 258 9.85 -14.84 -12.61
CA VAL A 258 10.72 -15.99 -12.85
C VAL A 258 11.41 -16.38 -11.54
N GLY A 259 11.37 -17.68 -11.22
CA GLY A 259 11.92 -18.28 -10.01
C GLY A 259 10.83 -18.62 -8.98
N THR A 260 11.21 -19.18 -7.83
CA THR A 260 10.23 -19.67 -6.83
C THR A 260 9.66 -18.54 -5.97
N CYS A 261 10.42 -17.45 -5.78
CA CYS A 261 10.03 -16.32 -4.93
C CYS A 261 9.60 -16.75 -3.53
N GLU A 262 10.24 -17.79 -3.00
CA GLU A 262 9.99 -18.32 -1.67
C GLU A 262 10.70 -17.42 -0.65
N PRO A 263 10.06 -17.05 0.47
CA PRO A 263 10.74 -16.31 1.53
C PRO A 263 11.97 -17.07 2.05
N LEU A 264 13.06 -16.36 2.29
CA LEU A 264 14.24 -16.97 2.90
C LEU A 264 13.94 -17.44 4.34
N PRO A 265 14.52 -18.56 4.81
CA PRO A 265 14.31 -19.04 6.16
C PRO A 265 14.65 -17.98 7.23
N GLY A 266 13.77 -17.83 8.22
CA GLY A 266 13.96 -16.89 9.33
C GLY A 266 13.55 -15.44 9.03
N THR A 267 13.06 -15.15 7.82
CA THR A 267 12.49 -13.84 7.47
C THR A 267 11.02 -13.73 7.88
N TRP A 268 10.46 -12.52 7.87
CA TRP A 268 9.04 -12.29 8.15
C TRP A 268 8.13 -13.08 7.22
N GLY A 269 8.41 -13.00 5.91
CA GLY A 269 7.61 -13.69 4.90
C GLY A 269 7.47 -15.19 5.17
N ALA A 270 8.52 -15.84 5.68
CA ALA A 270 8.52 -17.27 5.99
C ALA A 270 7.54 -17.67 7.11
N LEU A 271 7.02 -16.73 7.90
CA LEU A 271 6.05 -17.00 8.97
C LEU A 271 4.65 -17.34 8.43
N SER A 272 4.30 -16.83 7.26
CA SER A 272 2.92 -16.90 6.75
C SER A 272 2.80 -17.22 5.28
N TRP A 273 3.88 -17.09 4.52
CA TRP A 273 3.84 -17.08 3.06
C TRP A 273 4.64 -18.24 2.48
N ARG A 274 4.04 -18.91 1.48
CA ARG A 274 4.75 -19.87 0.64
C ARG A 274 5.61 -19.15 -0.40
N ASN A 275 5.05 -18.11 -1.01
CA ASN A 275 5.71 -17.21 -1.94
C ASN A 275 5.10 -15.81 -1.81
N VAL A 276 5.54 -14.85 -2.63
CA VAL A 276 5.09 -13.45 -2.57
C VAL A 276 3.59 -13.21 -2.83
N SER A 277 2.81 -14.24 -3.20
CA SER A 277 1.38 -14.13 -3.52
C SER A 277 0.50 -15.21 -2.85
N GLU A 278 1.09 -16.29 -2.37
CA GLU A 278 0.38 -17.42 -1.79
C GLU A 278 0.75 -17.59 -0.31
N PRO A 279 -0.24 -17.56 0.60
CA PRO A 279 0.00 -17.91 1.99
C PRO A 279 0.29 -19.41 2.16
N LEU A 280 0.85 -19.78 3.30
CA LEU A 280 0.90 -21.17 3.76
C LEU A 280 -0.52 -21.70 3.95
N ALA A 281 -0.72 -23.02 3.82
CA ALA A 281 -2.05 -23.63 3.81
C ALA A 281 -2.90 -23.34 5.07
N GLY A 282 -2.26 -23.17 6.24
CA GLY A 282 -2.95 -22.80 7.49
C GLY A 282 -3.30 -21.31 7.63
N ASN A 283 -2.87 -20.49 6.68
CA ASN A 283 -3.10 -19.04 6.64
C ASN A 283 -3.92 -18.61 5.41
N ASP A 284 -4.33 -19.53 4.54
CA ASP A 284 -5.27 -19.20 3.48
C ASP A 284 -6.72 -19.30 3.99
N PHE A 285 -7.63 -18.55 3.37
CA PHE A 285 -9.04 -18.56 3.73
C PHE A 285 -9.93 -18.20 2.52
N ALA A 286 -11.18 -18.65 2.56
CA ALA A 286 -12.10 -18.48 1.45
C ALA A 286 -12.36 -17.00 1.14
N GLY A 287 -12.21 -16.62 -0.13
CA GLY A 287 -12.46 -15.26 -0.61
C GLY A 287 -11.25 -14.32 -0.50
N ARG A 288 -10.13 -14.75 0.11
CA ARG A 288 -8.90 -13.94 0.24
C ARG A 288 -8.40 -13.43 -1.11
N GLU A 289 -8.44 -14.28 -2.12
CA GLU A 289 -7.95 -13.98 -3.47
C GLU A 289 -8.74 -12.85 -4.14
N LYS A 290 -10.00 -12.65 -3.75
CA LYS A 290 -10.91 -11.62 -4.27
C LYS A 290 -10.82 -10.28 -3.56
N ILE A 291 -10.12 -10.22 -2.42
CA ILE A 291 -9.89 -8.95 -1.71
C ILE A 291 -9.12 -8.00 -2.63
N CYS A 292 -9.59 -6.77 -2.73
CA CYS A 292 -8.99 -5.72 -3.54
C CYS A 292 -9.18 -4.35 -2.85
N PHE A 293 -8.20 -3.47 -3.00
CA PHE A 293 -8.24 -2.13 -2.42
C PHE A 293 -8.03 -1.12 -3.53
N TYR A 294 -8.91 -0.12 -3.61
CA TYR A 294 -8.91 0.98 -4.60
C TYR A 294 -9.15 0.56 -6.07
N PHE A 295 -8.53 -0.53 -6.54
CA PHE A 295 -8.66 -1.04 -7.91
C PHE A 295 -9.08 -2.51 -7.94
N CYS A 296 -10.37 -2.74 -8.09
CA CYS A 296 -10.95 -4.07 -8.12
C CYS A 296 -11.24 -4.60 -9.53
N ASN A 297 -10.96 -3.81 -10.58
CA ASN A 297 -11.24 -4.18 -11.99
C ASN A 297 -12.67 -4.70 -12.22
N GLY A 298 -13.65 -4.15 -11.49
CA GLY A 298 -15.05 -4.55 -11.55
C GLY A 298 -15.38 -5.88 -10.86
N GLN A 299 -14.42 -6.53 -10.19
CA GLN A 299 -14.60 -7.75 -9.44
C GLN A 299 -14.70 -7.44 -7.95
N PHE A 300 -15.88 -7.60 -7.38
CA PHE A 300 -16.15 -7.28 -5.99
C PHE A 300 -16.66 -8.50 -5.23
N LEU A 301 -16.34 -8.56 -3.94
CA LEU A 301 -16.99 -9.43 -2.98
C LEU A 301 -18.45 -9.01 -2.79
N LYS A 302 -19.34 -9.96 -2.53
CA LYS A 302 -20.72 -9.67 -2.19
C LYS A 302 -20.79 -9.29 -0.72
N ALA A 303 -21.66 -8.33 -0.37
CA ALA A 303 -21.90 -7.97 1.02
C ALA A 303 -22.25 -9.16 1.92
N ALA A 304 -22.98 -10.16 1.38
CA ALA A 304 -23.32 -11.39 2.09
C ALA A 304 -22.10 -12.29 2.42
N GLU A 305 -20.97 -12.11 1.74
CA GLU A 305 -19.72 -12.86 1.98
C GLU A 305 -18.84 -12.21 3.05
N ALA A 306 -19.18 -11.00 3.53
CA ALA A 306 -18.34 -10.23 4.45
C ALA A 306 -18.05 -10.99 5.76
N ILE A 307 -19.08 -11.53 6.42
CA ILE A 307 -18.88 -12.23 7.70
C ILE A 307 -18.00 -13.48 7.56
N ASP A 308 -18.21 -14.27 6.51
CA ASP A 308 -17.43 -15.49 6.26
C ASP A 308 -15.97 -15.16 5.94
N LEU A 309 -15.73 -14.07 5.18
CA LEU A 309 -14.39 -13.57 4.89
C LEU A 309 -13.63 -13.25 6.18
N PHE A 310 -14.23 -12.46 7.07
CA PHE A 310 -13.57 -12.06 8.31
C PHE A 310 -13.43 -13.22 9.30
N LEU A 311 -14.42 -14.11 9.43
CA LEU A 311 -14.27 -15.32 10.23
C LEU A 311 -13.14 -16.22 9.70
N GLY A 312 -12.98 -16.31 8.38
CA GLY A 312 -11.85 -16.96 7.74
C GLY A 312 -10.51 -16.33 8.12
N MET A 313 -10.41 -15.00 8.01
CA MET A 313 -9.21 -14.24 8.39
C MET A 313 -8.85 -14.43 9.87
N LEU A 314 -9.81 -14.41 10.79
CA LEU A 314 -9.60 -14.67 12.23
C LEU A 314 -9.04 -16.08 12.50
N GLY A 315 -9.23 -17.01 11.55
CA GLY A 315 -8.64 -18.34 11.56
C GLY A 315 -7.14 -18.39 11.25
N THR A 316 -6.53 -17.30 10.79
CA THR A 316 -5.15 -17.23 10.28
C THR A 316 -4.22 -16.45 11.21
N ASN A 317 -2.97 -16.26 10.81
CA ASN A 317 -2.06 -15.31 11.44
C ASN A 317 -1.95 -13.98 10.67
N PHE A 318 -3.01 -13.55 9.98
CA PHE A 318 -3.13 -12.21 9.40
C PHE A 318 -3.98 -11.32 10.32
N PRO A 319 -3.52 -10.11 10.70
CA PRO A 319 -4.29 -9.22 11.56
C PRO A 319 -5.45 -8.49 10.85
N SER A 320 -5.37 -8.35 9.53
CA SER A 320 -6.37 -7.68 8.69
C SER A 320 -6.50 -8.38 7.33
N THR A 321 -7.59 -8.15 6.63
CA THR A 321 -7.76 -8.54 5.21
C THR A 321 -6.69 -7.88 4.34
N TYR A 322 -6.30 -6.63 4.63
CA TYR A 322 -5.22 -5.91 3.96
C TYR A 322 -3.88 -6.66 4.08
N SER A 323 -3.51 -7.07 5.29
CA SER A 323 -2.29 -7.85 5.58
C SER A 323 -2.23 -9.22 4.87
N SER A 324 -3.37 -9.74 4.40
CA SER A 324 -3.45 -11.05 3.74
C SER A 324 -3.19 -11.01 2.23
N ARG A 325 -2.89 -9.82 1.67
CA ARG A 325 -2.66 -9.61 0.24
C ARG A 325 -1.22 -9.90 -0.18
N TYR A 326 -0.25 -9.35 0.54
CA TYR A 326 1.18 -9.51 0.24
C TYR A 326 2.04 -9.53 1.52
N PRO A 327 3.23 -10.17 1.49
CA PRO A 327 4.13 -10.22 2.66
C PRO A 327 4.59 -8.85 3.18
N SER A 328 4.76 -7.86 2.31
CA SER A 328 5.11 -6.49 2.69
C SER A 328 3.99 -5.82 3.47
N GLU A 329 2.76 -5.88 2.94
CA GLU A 329 1.55 -5.37 3.61
C GLU A 329 1.30 -6.09 4.94
N ASP A 330 1.61 -7.39 4.99
CA ASP A 330 1.55 -8.17 6.21
C ASP A 330 2.46 -7.62 7.31
N PHE A 331 3.73 -7.35 6.97
CA PHE A 331 4.65 -6.75 7.93
C PHE A 331 4.22 -5.36 8.35
N ALA A 332 3.90 -4.49 7.39
CA ALA A 332 3.51 -3.10 7.63
C ALA A 332 2.27 -2.99 8.53
N GLU A 333 1.24 -3.79 8.27
CA GLU A 333 0.03 -3.84 9.11
C GLU A 333 0.33 -4.33 10.53
N ASN A 334 1.12 -5.40 10.67
CA ASN A 334 1.47 -5.89 12.00
C ASN A 334 2.33 -4.89 12.78
N PHE A 335 3.22 -4.17 12.10
CA PHE A 335 4.05 -3.14 12.69
C PHE A 335 3.18 -1.98 13.21
N ALA A 336 2.31 -1.43 12.37
CA ALA A 336 1.40 -0.35 12.74
C ALA A 336 0.44 -0.76 13.87
N LEU A 337 -0.18 -1.94 13.76
CA LEU A 337 -1.09 -2.46 14.79
C LEU A 337 -0.37 -2.75 16.10
N LYS A 338 0.88 -3.23 16.07
CA LYS A 338 1.65 -3.45 17.31
C LYS A 338 1.85 -2.14 18.06
N LEU A 339 2.30 -1.08 17.38
CA LEU A 339 2.46 0.24 17.99
C LEU A 339 1.13 0.80 18.49
N ALA A 340 0.08 0.69 17.69
CA ALA A 340 -1.25 1.14 18.08
C ALA A 340 -1.80 0.42 19.32
N HIS A 341 -1.60 -0.90 19.43
CA HIS A 341 -2.01 -1.70 20.57
C HIS A 341 -1.15 -1.47 21.82
N ASP A 342 0.14 -1.21 21.67
CA ASP A 342 1.00 -0.78 22.77
C ASP A 342 0.51 0.55 23.37
N ASP A 343 -0.06 1.42 22.53
CA ASP A 343 -0.76 2.65 22.93
C ASP A 343 -2.25 2.45 23.28
N GLY A 344 -2.69 1.21 23.47
CA GLY A 344 -4.02 0.89 24.00
C GLY A 344 -5.17 0.92 22.98
N LEU A 345 -4.90 0.76 21.68
CA LEU A 345 -5.94 0.55 20.67
C LEU A 345 -6.84 -0.64 21.07
N ARG A 346 -8.15 -0.41 20.95
CA ARG A 346 -9.19 -1.44 20.89
C ARG A 346 -9.98 -1.20 19.62
N LEU A 347 -10.19 -2.26 18.87
CA LEU A 347 -10.74 -2.28 17.52
C LEU A 347 -11.65 -3.50 17.39
N LYS A 348 -12.87 -3.26 16.92
CA LYS A 348 -13.82 -4.28 16.52
C LYS A 348 -14.35 -3.97 15.12
N LEU A 349 -14.91 -4.99 14.47
CA LEU A 349 -15.66 -4.85 13.23
C LEU A 349 -17.11 -5.25 13.47
N GLU A 350 -18.04 -4.42 13.01
CA GLU A 350 -19.46 -4.74 12.96
C GLU A 350 -19.87 -4.98 11.51
N THR A 351 -20.49 -6.14 11.23
CA THR A 351 -20.99 -6.49 9.89
C THR A 351 -22.04 -7.58 9.97
N GLY A 352 -23.10 -7.51 9.16
CA GLY A 352 -24.14 -8.55 9.11
C GLY A 352 -24.84 -8.85 10.45
N GLY A 353 -24.87 -7.89 11.39
CA GLY A 353 -25.37 -8.11 12.75
C GLY A 353 -24.40 -8.82 13.71
N HIS A 354 -23.18 -9.11 13.26
CA HIS A 354 -22.10 -9.65 14.07
C HIS A 354 -21.15 -8.55 14.54
N SER A 355 -20.47 -8.80 15.66
CA SER A 355 -19.36 -7.98 16.15
C SER A 355 -18.15 -8.88 16.35
N LEU A 356 -17.05 -8.57 15.66
CA LEU A 356 -15.81 -9.32 15.67
C LEU A 356 -14.74 -8.54 16.43
N ASP A 357 -14.14 -9.17 17.45
CA ASP A 357 -13.06 -8.58 18.25
C ASP A 357 -11.71 -8.71 17.53
N LEU A 358 -11.38 -7.70 16.73
CA LEU A 358 -10.12 -7.68 15.98
C LEU A 358 -8.90 -7.47 16.88
N SER A 359 -9.07 -6.80 18.03
CA SER A 359 -7.99 -6.65 19.02
C SER A 359 -7.71 -7.95 19.74
N GLY A 360 -8.75 -8.69 20.13
CA GLY A 360 -8.64 -10.01 20.71
C GLY A 360 -7.95 -10.99 19.76
N HIS A 361 -8.22 -10.90 18.46
CA HIS A 361 -7.47 -11.62 17.43
C HIS A 361 -6.01 -11.18 17.36
N PHE A 362 -5.78 -9.86 17.24
CA PHE A 362 -4.44 -9.31 17.14
C PHE A 362 -3.55 -9.70 18.32
N LEU A 363 -4.09 -9.72 19.54
CA LEU A 363 -3.41 -10.09 20.78
C LEU A 363 -3.45 -11.60 21.07
N GLY A 364 -4.18 -12.37 20.26
CA GLY A 364 -4.36 -13.81 20.43
C GLY A 364 -3.12 -14.64 20.09
N PRO A 365 -3.16 -15.96 20.35
CA PRO A 365 -2.01 -16.85 20.15
C PRO A 365 -1.58 -17.00 18.68
N LYS A 366 -2.50 -16.84 17.71
CA LYS A 366 -2.18 -16.99 16.28
C LYS A 366 -1.20 -15.92 15.77
N LEU A 367 -1.25 -14.72 16.34
CA LEU A 367 -0.40 -13.59 15.96
C LEU A 367 0.80 -13.39 16.88
N ASP A 368 0.96 -14.23 17.91
CA ASP A 368 1.98 -14.05 18.94
C ASP A 368 3.42 -14.06 18.39
N THR A 369 3.72 -14.99 17.49
CA THR A 369 5.03 -15.06 16.82
C THR A 369 5.34 -13.78 16.04
N LYS A 370 4.35 -13.21 15.36
CA LYS A 370 4.50 -11.98 14.56
C LYS A 370 4.68 -10.75 15.45
N ARG A 371 3.88 -10.61 16.52
CA ARG A 371 4.05 -9.53 17.50
C ARG A 371 5.45 -9.58 18.14
N ARG A 372 5.91 -10.77 18.54
CA ARG A 372 7.26 -10.96 19.07
C ARG A 372 8.35 -10.63 18.06
N TYR A 373 8.16 -10.94 16.78
CA TYR A 373 9.10 -10.56 15.73
C TYR A 373 9.24 -9.03 15.61
N VAL A 374 8.12 -8.28 15.60
CA VAL A 374 8.14 -6.81 15.57
C VAL A 374 8.81 -6.24 16.83
N GLU A 375 8.47 -6.77 18.00
CA GLU A 375 9.09 -6.36 19.27
C GLU A 375 10.60 -6.60 19.28
N ASP A 376 11.04 -7.79 18.87
CA ASP A 376 12.45 -8.15 18.73
C ASP A 376 13.20 -7.21 17.77
N LEU A 377 12.58 -6.87 16.64
CA LEU A 377 13.15 -5.95 15.66
C LEU A 377 13.38 -4.56 16.30
N ILE A 378 12.38 -4.02 17.00
CA ILE A 378 12.46 -2.72 17.67
C ILE A 378 13.53 -2.76 18.77
N GLN A 379 13.56 -3.80 19.60
CA GLN A 379 14.49 -3.92 20.72
C GLN A 379 15.95 -4.12 20.29
N LYS A 380 16.20 -4.86 19.20
CA LYS A 380 17.54 -5.09 18.66
C LYS A 380 18.10 -3.85 17.94
N GLY A 381 17.25 -2.89 17.60
CA GLY A 381 17.59 -1.73 16.80
C GLY A 381 17.54 -2.08 15.31
N PRO A 382 16.47 -1.71 14.59
CA PRO A 382 16.38 -1.98 13.15
C PRO A 382 17.43 -1.14 12.39
N ARG A 383 17.84 -1.64 11.22
CA ARG A 383 18.54 -0.80 10.24
C ARG A 383 17.58 0.21 9.66
N TYR A 384 18.07 1.42 9.47
CA TYR A 384 17.36 2.50 8.79
C TYR A 384 17.84 2.61 7.35
N PRO A 385 17.02 3.16 6.43
CA PRO A 385 17.44 3.29 5.04
C PRO A 385 18.65 4.23 4.94
N GLY A 386 19.66 3.80 4.19
CA GLY A 386 20.92 4.52 4.00
C GLY A 386 22.02 4.22 5.03
N GLU A 387 21.75 3.39 6.05
CA GLU A 387 22.77 2.83 6.96
C GLU A 387 23.58 1.67 6.36
#